data_AF-A0A8K0PA05-F1
#
_entry.id   AF-A0A8K0PA05-F1
#
_cell.length_a   1.000
_cell.length_b   1.000
_cell.length_c   1.000
_cell.angle_alpha   90.00
_cell.angle_beta   90.00
_cell.angle_gamma   90.00
#
_symmetry.space_group_name_H-M   'P 1'
#
loop_
_entity.id
_entity.type
_entity.pdbx_description
1 polymer ?
#
loop_
_entity_poly.entity_id
_entity_poly.type
_entity_poly.pdbx_seq_one_letter_code
_entity_poly.pdbx_strand_id
1 'polypeptide(L)'
;MKKRPGIDAPMVCSIVLQGYSCNVKDPRLEWSINLPPPPPRSTRSAPGKIRTRKMSRSGRSRNYRSGANHYKVLHLTDIHWDPEYKEGSPSKCPDPLCCRPDSGGSDSAVAGLWGDYGPCDIPWRTVEATLEHVSTEHADAEWVVMTGDLTPHAIWTSSQQENSMIVNRLNHAIQKSFPNTPVYPTLGNHEAHPLNRLRIAELSARAGPGRLFYLKTGLARISN
;
A
#
# COMPACT_ATOMS: atom_id res chain seq x y z
N MET A 1 -4.14 20.05 28.05
CA MET A 1 -4.58 19.79 26.67
C MET A 1 -4.68 21.11 25.91
N LYS A 2 -3.89 21.33 24.85
CA LYS A 2 -4.09 22.50 23.98
C LYS A 2 -5.45 22.34 23.29
N LYS A 3 -6.40 23.24 23.55
CA LYS A 3 -7.69 23.30 22.83
C LYS A 3 -7.36 23.39 21.34
N ARG A 4 -7.79 22.40 20.54
CA ARG A 4 -7.80 22.55 19.07
C ARG A 4 -9.01 23.44 18.76
N PRO A 5 -8.82 24.70 18.34
CA PRO A 5 -9.95 25.56 18.04
C PRO A 5 -10.73 24.94 16.87
N GLY A 6 -12.03 24.66 17.09
CA GLY A 6 -12.94 24.14 16.06
C GLY A 6 -13.46 22.72 16.26
N ILE A 7 -13.07 21.96 17.28
CA ILE A 7 -13.72 20.66 17.54
C ILE A 7 -14.90 20.91 18.49
N ASP A 8 -16.12 20.95 17.94
CA ASP A 8 -17.38 21.10 18.67
C ASP A 8 -18.07 19.73 18.88
N ALA A 9 -19.12 19.71 19.72
CA ALA A 9 -19.84 18.47 20.03
C ALA A 9 -20.41 17.76 18.79
N PRO A 10 -20.99 18.47 17.79
CA PRO A 10 -21.38 17.85 16.52
C PRO A 10 -20.21 17.17 15.80
N MET A 11 -19.06 17.84 15.65
CA MET A 11 -17.89 17.26 14.98
C MET A 11 -17.34 16.04 15.73
N VAL A 12 -17.34 16.05 17.07
CA VAL A 12 -16.95 14.87 17.87
C VAL A 12 -17.92 13.72 17.62
N CYS A 13 -19.22 14.01 17.60
CA CYS A 13 -20.26 13.01 17.35
C CYS A 13 -20.10 12.37 15.96
N SER A 14 -19.80 13.17 14.93
CA SER A 14 -19.56 12.67 13.57
C SER A 14 -18.23 11.94 13.39
N ILE A 15 -17.30 11.99 14.35
CA ILE A 15 -16.05 11.22 14.31
C ILE A 15 -16.18 9.94 15.14
N VAL A 16 -16.69 10.06 16.36
CA VAL A 16 -16.71 8.95 17.33
C VAL A 16 -17.91 8.03 17.14
N LEU A 17 -19.06 8.57 16.72
CA LEU A 17 -20.34 7.87 16.67
C LEU A 17 -20.87 7.71 15.24
N GLN A 18 -19.97 7.57 14.26
CA GLN A 18 -20.31 7.37 12.84
C GLN A 18 -21.29 6.20 12.63
N GLY A 19 -21.12 5.09 13.36
CA GLY A 19 -22.00 3.93 13.29
C GLY A 19 -23.41 4.15 13.85
N TYR A 20 -23.64 5.24 14.60
CA TYR A 20 -24.92 5.56 15.24
C TYR A 20 -25.71 6.65 14.47
N SER A 21 -25.46 6.79 13.16
CA SER A 21 -26.14 7.79 12.31
C SER A 21 -25.93 9.24 12.74
N CYS A 22 -24.85 9.55 13.46
CA CYS A 22 -24.47 10.92 13.78
C CYS A 22 -23.79 11.62 12.60
N ASN A 23 -24.51 11.74 11.48
CA ASN A 23 -24.00 12.39 10.28
C ASN A 23 -24.19 13.90 10.38
N VAL A 24 -23.13 14.60 10.79
CA VAL A 24 -23.11 16.06 10.83
C VAL A 24 -22.60 16.57 9.48
N LYS A 25 -23.36 17.49 8.87
CA LYS A 25 -22.88 18.26 7.72
C LYS A 25 -21.97 19.36 8.22
N ASP A 26 -20.66 19.22 8.00
CA ASP A 26 -19.67 20.22 8.36
C ASP A 26 -19.07 20.85 7.10
N PRO A 27 -19.32 22.14 6.82
CA PRO A 27 -18.76 22.84 5.66
C PRO A 27 -17.24 22.80 5.56
N ARG A 28 -16.51 22.53 6.66
CA ARG A 28 -15.05 22.40 6.66
C ARG A 28 -14.57 21.09 6.04
N LEU A 29 -15.45 20.10 5.93
CA LEU A 29 -15.20 18.82 5.28
C LEU A 29 -15.60 18.83 3.80
N GLU A 30 -16.33 19.87 3.37
CA GLU A 30 -16.68 20.08 1.98
C GLU A 30 -15.53 20.79 1.26
N TRP A 31 -15.05 20.20 0.17
CA TRP A 31 -13.96 20.77 -0.62
C TRP A 31 -14.16 20.45 -2.11
N SER A 32 -13.61 21.30 -2.96
CA SER A 32 -13.71 21.17 -4.41
C SER A 32 -12.35 21.38 -5.08
N ILE A 33 -12.06 20.61 -6.12
CA ILE A 33 -10.90 20.85 -6.99
C ILE A 33 -11.36 21.66 -8.20
N ASN A 34 -10.72 22.80 -8.43
CA ASN A 34 -10.90 23.54 -9.67
C ASN A 34 -10.11 22.85 -10.78
N LEU A 35 -10.82 22.26 -11.74
CA LEU A 35 -10.19 21.67 -12.91
C LEU A 35 -9.80 22.77 -13.91
N PRO A 36 -8.65 22.66 -14.58
CA PRO A 36 -8.31 23.58 -15.67
C PRO A 36 -9.37 23.47 -16.79
N PRO A 37 -9.63 24.54 -17.55
CA PRO A 37 -10.54 24.47 -18.68
C PRO A 37 -10.03 23.43 -19.68
N PRO A 38 -10.93 22.68 -20.36
CA PRO A 38 -10.51 21.73 -21.38
C PRO A 38 -9.71 22.47 -22.46
N PRO A 39 -8.65 21.86 -23.02
CA PRO A 39 -7.92 22.47 -24.11
C PRO A 39 -8.88 22.81 -25.26
N PRO A 40 -8.61 23.88 -26.05
CA PRO A 40 -9.42 24.20 -27.22
C PRO A 40 -9.62 22.95 -28.04
N ARG A 41 -10.84 22.69 -28.51
CA ARG A 41 -11.10 21.61 -29.47
C ARG A 41 -10.23 21.88 -30.69
N SER A 42 -9.02 21.30 -30.70
CA SER A 42 -8.35 20.94 -31.93
C SER A 42 -9.41 20.23 -32.76
N THR A 43 -9.48 20.53 -34.05
CA THR A 43 -10.17 19.75 -35.07
C THR A 43 -9.57 18.33 -35.19
N ARG A 44 -9.26 17.68 -34.07
CA ARG A 44 -9.25 16.23 -33.94
C ARG A 44 -10.65 15.80 -34.33
N SER A 45 -10.72 15.29 -35.56
CA SER A 45 -11.77 14.44 -36.08
C SER A 45 -12.50 13.78 -34.92
N ALA A 46 -13.83 13.98 -34.87
CA ALA A 46 -14.72 13.42 -33.86
C ALA A 46 -14.18 12.12 -33.28
N PRO A 47 -14.15 11.93 -31.94
CA PRO A 47 -13.52 10.77 -31.31
C PRO A 47 -13.99 9.55 -32.08
N GLY A 48 -13.07 8.97 -32.86
CA GLY A 48 -13.43 8.00 -33.88
C GLY A 48 -14.28 6.97 -33.18
N LYS A 49 -15.58 6.87 -33.57
CA LYS A 49 -16.61 6.08 -32.88
C LYS A 49 -15.92 4.90 -32.23
N ILE A 50 -15.76 4.91 -30.90
CA ILE A 50 -15.29 3.73 -30.20
C ILE A 50 -16.33 2.70 -30.59
N ARG A 51 -15.97 1.79 -31.50
CA ARG A 51 -16.82 0.68 -31.88
C ARG A 51 -16.88 -0.14 -30.61
N THR A 52 -17.88 0.13 -29.78
CA THR A 52 -18.30 -0.79 -28.73
C THR A 52 -18.73 -2.04 -29.48
N ARG A 53 -17.78 -2.94 -29.76
CA ARG A 53 -18.13 -4.33 -30.05
C ARG A 53 -18.85 -4.77 -28.78
N LYS A 54 -20.18 -4.82 -28.83
CA LYS A 54 -20.98 -5.57 -27.86
C LYS A 54 -20.24 -6.90 -27.70
N MET A 55 -19.70 -7.17 -26.51
CA MET A 55 -19.20 -8.49 -26.20
C MET A 55 -20.40 -9.43 -26.30
N SER A 56 -20.50 -10.13 -27.43
CA SER A 56 -21.43 -11.25 -27.57
C SER A 56 -21.05 -12.28 -26.53
N ARG A 57 -21.98 -12.58 -25.63
CA ARG A 57 -21.86 -13.62 -24.59
C ARG A 57 -21.99 -15.02 -25.22
N SER A 58 -21.16 -15.33 -26.21
CA SER A 58 -21.02 -16.68 -26.75
C SER A 58 -19.63 -17.18 -26.43
N GLY A 59 -19.57 -18.22 -25.58
CA GLY A 59 -18.36 -18.76 -25.01
C GLY A 59 -17.35 -19.30 -26.04
N ARG A 60 -16.12 -19.44 -25.53
CA ARG A 60 -14.93 -20.09 -26.12
C ARG A 60 -14.24 -19.36 -27.28
N SER A 61 -12.92 -19.28 -27.10
CA SER A 61 -11.89 -18.72 -27.98
C SER A 61 -11.82 -17.18 -28.07
N ARG A 62 -11.16 -16.57 -27.08
CA ARG A 62 -10.57 -15.23 -27.24
C ARG A 62 -9.32 -15.37 -28.10
N ASN A 63 -9.48 -15.27 -29.43
CA ASN A 63 -8.37 -14.91 -30.31
C ASN A 63 -7.93 -13.49 -29.95
N TYR A 64 -7.04 -13.39 -28.96
CA TYR A 64 -6.22 -12.22 -28.72
C TYR A 64 -5.51 -11.91 -30.04
N ARG A 65 -5.61 -10.66 -30.51
CA ARG A 65 -4.99 -10.24 -31.77
C ARG A 65 -3.49 -10.55 -31.70
N SER A 66 -3.06 -11.57 -32.43
CA SER A 66 -1.65 -11.89 -32.67
C SER A 66 -0.99 -10.67 -33.32
N GLY A 67 -0.32 -9.83 -32.52
CA GLY A 67 0.32 -8.58 -32.97
C GLY A 67 0.08 -7.35 -32.09
N ALA A 68 -0.66 -7.44 -30.97
CA ALA A 68 -0.66 -6.38 -29.96
C ALA A 68 0.52 -6.58 -29.00
N ASN A 69 1.37 -5.56 -28.81
CA ASN A 69 2.36 -5.57 -27.74
C ASN A 69 1.61 -5.53 -26.40
N HIS A 70 1.90 -6.50 -25.53
CA HIS A 70 1.32 -6.60 -24.20
C HIS A 70 2.36 -6.19 -23.16
N TYR A 71 1.98 -5.28 -22.29
CA TYR A 71 2.75 -4.96 -21.10
C TYR A 71 2.51 -6.04 -20.04
N LYS A 72 3.58 -6.61 -19.50
CA LYS A 72 3.52 -7.41 -18.28
C LYS A 72 3.95 -6.53 -17.11
N VAL A 73 3.09 -6.43 -16.12
CA VAL A 73 3.29 -5.62 -14.92
C VAL A 73 3.20 -6.53 -13.70
N LEU A 74 4.24 -6.55 -12.88
CA LEU A 74 4.19 -7.21 -11.59
C LEU A 74 3.57 -6.26 -10.56
N HIS A 75 2.59 -6.73 -9.80
CA HIS A 75 1.98 -5.97 -8.72
C HIS A 75 2.20 -6.70 -7.40
N LEU A 76 2.91 -6.04 -6.49
CA LEU A 76 3.15 -6.49 -5.12
C LEU A 76 2.42 -5.56 -4.14
N THR A 77 1.88 -6.11 -3.06
CA THR A 77 1.09 -5.37 -2.07
C THR A 77 1.03 -6.16 -0.76
N ASP A 78 0.77 -5.49 0.35
CA ASP A 78 0.39 -6.09 1.64
C ASP A 78 1.37 -7.19 2.08
N ILE A 79 2.68 -6.92 1.96
CA ILE A 79 3.71 -7.92 2.32
C ILE A 79 3.62 -8.23 3.81
N HIS A 80 3.41 -7.21 4.65
CA HIS A 80 3.40 -7.32 6.11
C HIS A 80 4.48 -8.27 6.64
N TRP A 81 5.75 -7.88 6.45
CA TRP A 81 6.85 -8.65 7.03
C TRP A 81 6.88 -8.42 8.55
N ASP A 82 6.78 -9.50 9.31
CA ASP A 82 6.96 -9.49 10.76
C ASP A 82 8.39 -9.91 11.14
N PRO A 83 9.22 -8.99 11.69
CA PRO A 83 10.55 -9.32 12.20
C PRO A 83 10.54 -10.26 13.41
N GLU A 84 9.43 -10.34 14.13
CA GLU A 84 9.26 -11.13 15.35
C GLU A 84 8.55 -12.47 15.12
N TYR A 85 8.13 -12.77 13.88
CA TYR A 85 7.51 -14.06 13.55
C TYR A 85 8.42 -15.21 13.98
N LYS A 86 7.86 -16.15 14.74
CA LYS A 86 8.56 -17.31 15.26
C LYS A 86 7.76 -18.58 15.00
N GLU A 87 8.32 -19.45 14.14
CA GLU A 87 7.84 -20.81 13.97
C GLU A 87 7.73 -21.52 15.34
N GLY A 88 6.62 -22.24 15.54
CA GLY A 88 6.32 -22.94 16.78
C GLY A 88 5.64 -22.09 17.85
N SER A 89 5.61 -20.77 17.72
CA SER A 89 4.83 -19.91 18.63
C SER A 89 3.32 -20.11 18.46
N PRO A 90 2.49 -19.80 19.47
CA PRO A 90 1.04 -19.89 19.34
C PRO A 90 0.52 -19.09 18.13
N SER A 91 -0.15 -19.77 17.21
CA SER A 91 -0.80 -19.12 16.05
C SER A 91 -2.25 -18.71 16.31
N LYS A 92 -2.78 -19.10 17.47
CA LYS A 92 -4.09 -18.66 17.97
C LYS A 92 -3.93 -18.05 19.36
N CYS A 93 -4.03 -16.73 19.42
CA CYS A 93 -3.88 -15.91 20.61
C CYS A 93 -5.07 -14.93 20.72
N PRO A 94 -5.27 -14.27 21.87
CA PRO A 94 -6.32 -13.26 22.03
C PRO A 94 -5.95 -11.90 21.39
N ASP A 95 -4.70 -11.71 20.98
CA ASP A 95 -4.21 -10.47 20.39
C ASP A 95 -4.53 -10.39 18.89
N PRO A 96 -4.55 -9.18 18.29
CA PRO A 96 -4.80 -9.01 16.86
C PRO A 96 -3.73 -9.61 15.94
N LEU A 97 -2.54 -9.91 16.47
CA LEU A 97 -1.42 -10.54 15.77
C LEU A 97 -0.78 -11.58 16.70
N CYS A 98 -0.63 -12.80 16.20
CA CYS A 98 -0.04 -13.94 16.89
C CYS A 98 1.28 -14.38 16.20
N CYS A 99 1.69 -15.64 16.39
CA CYS A 99 2.90 -16.23 15.80
C CYS A 99 4.20 -15.56 16.24
N ARG A 100 4.22 -14.94 17.43
CA ARG A 100 5.38 -14.32 18.05
C ARG A 100 5.72 -14.99 19.38
N PRO A 101 6.94 -14.83 19.92
CA PRO A 101 7.32 -15.41 21.21
C PRO A 101 6.44 -14.96 22.39
N ASP A 102 5.89 -13.76 22.31
CA ASP A 102 5.01 -13.16 23.32
C ASP A 102 3.52 -13.45 23.08
N SER A 103 3.17 -14.15 22.00
CA SER A 103 1.79 -14.54 21.72
C SER A 103 1.29 -15.49 22.82
N GLY A 104 0.28 -15.06 23.56
CA GLY A 104 -0.44 -15.94 24.47
C GLY A 104 -1.24 -17.01 23.71
N GLY A 105 -1.89 -17.91 24.43
CA GLY A 105 -2.81 -18.89 23.81
C GLY A 105 -2.37 -20.33 24.02
N SER A 106 -2.94 -21.21 23.20
CA SER A 106 -2.77 -22.66 23.35
C SER A 106 -1.67 -23.20 22.45
N ASP A 107 -0.84 -24.10 22.98
CA ASP A 107 0.18 -24.86 22.24
C ASP A 107 -0.41 -25.84 21.21
N SER A 108 -1.74 -25.94 21.09
CA SER A 108 -2.41 -26.84 20.15
C SER A 108 -2.42 -26.33 18.70
N ALA A 109 -2.22 -25.02 18.49
CA ALA A 109 -2.10 -24.40 17.18
C ALA A 109 -0.85 -23.52 17.16
N VAL A 110 0.14 -23.94 16.39
CA VAL A 110 1.47 -23.33 16.35
C VAL A 110 1.81 -22.83 14.96
N ALA A 111 2.53 -21.73 14.91
CA ALA A 111 2.97 -21.03 13.71
C ALA A 111 3.84 -21.94 12.83
N GLY A 112 3.45 -22.06 11.55
CA GLY A 112 4.21 -22.84 10.58
C GLY A 112 5.54 -22.20 10.16
N LEU A 113 6.34 -22.97 9.41
CA LEU A 113 7.65 -22.53 8.90
C LEU A 113 7.52 -21.29 8.00
N TRP A 114 6.56 -21.30 7.08
CA TRP A 114 6.38 -20.29 6.01
C TRP A 114 5.27 -19.27 6.30
N GLY A 115 4.68 -19.31 7.49
CA GLY A 115 3.46 -18.58 7.81
C GLY A 115 2.42 -19.50 8.44
N ASP A 116 1.29 -18.93 8.83
CA ASP A 116 0.15 -19.62 9.42
C ASP A 116 -1.16 -19.04 8.89
N TYR A 117 -2.25 -19.80 9.01
CA TYR A 117 -3.61 -19.34 8.65
C TYR A 117 -4.34 -18.62 9.78
N GLY A 118 -3.74 -18.55 10.97
CA GLY A 118 -4.18 -17.69 12.07
C GLY A 118 -3.97 -16.20 11.78
N PRO A 119 -4.29 -15.32 12.76
CA PRO A 119 -4.02 -13.89 12.65
C PRO A 119 -2.51 -13.63 12.79
N CYS A 120 -1.75 -13.96 11.75
CA CYS A 120 -0.31 -13.86 11.69
C CYS A 120 0.12 -13.16 10.40
N ASP A 121 1.18 -12.37 10.51
CA ASP A 121 1.92 -11.82 9.39
C ASP A 121 3.03 -12.80 8.96
N ILE A 122 3.79 -12.48 7.92
CA ILE A 122 4.72 -13.46 7.33
C ILE A 122 6.16 -13.33 7.82
N PRO A 123 6.91 -14.45 7.94
CA PRO A 123 8.33 -14.40 8.22
C PRO A 123 9.15 -13.95 7.01
N TRP A 124 10.36 -13.45 7.28
CA TRP A 124 11.31 -13.01 6.25
C TRP A 124 11.56 -14.05 5.16
N ARG A 125 11.62 -15.34 5.53
CA ARG A 125 11.86 -16.42 4.57
C ARG A 125 10.77 -16.52 3.50
N THR A 126 9.52 -16.22 3.84
CA THR A 126 8.40 -16.21 2.89
C THR A 126 8.51 -15.03 1.94
N VAL A 127 8.97 -13.87 2.44
CA VAL A 127 9.31 -12.72 1.60
C VAL A 127 10.41 -13.10 0.59
N GLU A 128 11.52 -13.68 1.06
CA GLU A 128 12.64 -14.07 0.19
C GLU A 128 12.21 -15.09 -0.87
N ALA A 129 11.54 -16.16 -0.46
CA ALA A 129 11.07 -17.20 -1.39
C ALA A 129 10.09 -16.64 -2.42
N THR A 130 9.21 -15.72 -2.00
CA THR A 130 8.28 -15.05 -2.93
C THR A 130 9.05 -14.21 -3.93
N LEU A 131 9.95 -13.33 -3.47
CA LEU A 131 10.73 -12.45 -4.34
C LEU A 131 11.64 -13.23 -5.30
N GLU A 132 12.27 -14.31 -4.85
CA GLU A 132 13.05 -15.22 -5.70
C GLU A 132 12.18 -15.84 -6.79
N HIS A 133 11.03 -16.39 -6.41
CA HIS A 133 10.11 -17.02 -7.35
C HIS A 133 9.59 -16.02 -8.39
N VAL A 134 9.07 -14.86 -7.97
CA VAL A 134 8.48 -13.89 -8.90
C VAL A 134 9.53 -13.22 -9.78
N SER A 135 10.75 -12.99 -9.28
CA SER A 135 11.82 -12.42 -10.11
C SER A 135 12.32 -13.40 -11.17
N THR A 136 12.22 -14.71 -10.90
CA THR A 136 12.58 -15.77 -11.86
C THR A 136 11.47 -15.98 -12.90
N GLU A 137 10.23 -16.20 -12.45
CA GLU A 137 9.09 -16.52 -13.32
C GLU A 137 8.60 -15.32 -14.14
N HIS A 138 8.85 -14.11 -13.65
CA HIS A 138 8.41 -12.86 -14.27
C HIS A 138 9.57 -11.90 -14.54
N ALA A 139 10.73 -12.46 -14.90
CA ALA A 139 11.89 -11.68 -15.37
C ALA A 139 11.58 -10.80 -16.60
N ASP A 140 10.50 -11.11 -17.33
CA ASP A 140 9.99 -10.35 -18.47
C ASP A 140 8.99 -9.23 -18.09
N ALA A 141 8.78 -8.96 -16.79
CA ALA A 141 7.99 -7.83 -16.35
C ALA A 141 8.68 -6.50 -16.71
N GLU A 142 7.92 -5.59 -17.33
CA GLU A 142 8.45 -4.28 -17.78
C GLU A 142 8.56 -3.27 -16.63
N TRP A 143 7.71 -3.40 -15.62
CA TRP A 143 7.82 -2.67 -14.36
C TRP A 143 7.11 -3.39 -13.22
N VAL A 144 7.49 -3.03 -12.00
CA VAL A 144 6.88 -3.48 -10.75
C VAL A 144 6.11 -2.31 -10.12
N VAL A 145 4.88 -2.55 -9.72
CA VAL A 145 4.10 -1.64 -8.87
C VAL A 145 4.05 -2.23 -7.47
N MET A 146 4.41 -1.45 -6.46
CA MET A 146 4.34 -1.85 -5.05
C MET A 146 3.38 -0.93 -4.31
N THR A 147 2.27 -1.46 -3.78
CA THR A 147 1.21 -0.61 -3.19
C THR A 147 1.26 -0.38 -1.68
N GLY A 148 2.35 -0.75 -1.01
CA GLY A 148 2.57 -0.45 0.41
C GLY A 148 2.12 -1.57 1.34
N ASP A 149 1.84 -1.21 2.61
CA ASP A 149 1.49 -2.13 3.70
C ASP A 149 2.56 -3.22 3.92
N LEU A 150 3.74 -2.73 4.27
CA LEU A 150 4.98 -3.48 4.44
C LEU A 150 5.23 -3.90 5.89
N THR A 151 4.78 -3.09 6.85
CA THR A 151 5.01 -3.29 8.29
C THR A 151 3.91 -4.13 8.92
N PRO A 152 4.19 -4.90 9.99
CA PRO A 152 3.22 -5.86 10.53
C PRO A 152 2.05 -5.17 11.25
N HIS A 153 1.04 -5.96 11.60
CA HIS A 153 -0.13 -5.59 12.38
C HIS A 153 0.15 -5.47 13.89
N ALA A 154 1.41 -5.49 14.31
CA ALA A 154 1.87 -5.24 15.68
C ALA A 154 1.86 -3.75 16.05
N ILE A 155 0.71 -3.11 15.84
CA ILE A 155 0.56 -1.65 15.89
C ILE A 155 0.84 -1.08 17.29
N TRP A 156 0.65 -1.88 18.34
CA TRP A 156 0.82 -1.48 19.74
C TRP A 156 2.27 -1.43 20.19
N THR A 157 3.16 -2.20 19.57
CA THR A 157 4.61 -2.20 19.83
C THR A 157 5.43 -1.50 18.76
N SER A 158 4.81 -1.13 17.64
CA SER A 158 5.47 -0.42 16.53
C SER A 158 6.16 0.88 16.96
N SER A 159 7.19 1.27 16.20
CA SER A 159 7.87 2.57 16.34
C SER A 159 8.25 3.16 14.97
N GLN A 160 8.53 4.47 14.92
CA GLN A 160 9.03 5.09 13.68
C GLN A 160 10.34 4.44 13.19
N GLN A 161 11.22 4.07 14.11
CA GLN A 161 12.50 3.47 13.79
C GLN A 161 12.32 2.08 13.20
N GLU A 162 11.48 1.25 13.81
CA GLU A 162 11.16 -0.08 13.33
C GLU A 162 10.48 -0.05 11.97
N ASN A 163 9.43 0.77 11.80
CA ASN A 163 8.74 0.90 10.51
C ASN A 163 9.71 1.34 9.40
N SER A 164 10.59 2.30 9.69
CA SER A 164 11.60 2.75 8.71
C SER A 164 12.59 1.64 8.36
N MET A 165 13.00 0.82 9.33
CA MET A 165 13.87 -0.33 9.11
C MET A 165 13.21 -1.39 8.23
N ILE A 166 11.94 -1.72 8.49
CA ILE A 166 11.16 -2.67 7.70
C ILE A 166 10.99 -2.18 6.26
N VAL A 167 10.53 -0.94 6.08
CA VAL A 167 10.33 -0.32 4.77
C VAL A 167 11.64 -0.29 3.97
N ASN A 168 12.76 0.09 4.59
CA ASN A 168 14.06 0.12 3.92
C ASN A 168 14.52 -1.27 3.52
N ARG A 169 14.39 -2.26 4.41
CA ARG A 169 14.82 -3.63 4.15
C ARG A 169 14.02 -4.29 3.03
N LEU A 170 12.69 -4.15 3.05
CA LEU A 170 11.83 -4.69 2.00
C LEU A 170 12.08 -4.00 0.66
N ASN A 171 12.16 -2.67 0.63
CA ASN A 171 12.48 -1.96 -0.62
C ASN A 171 13.84 -2.38 -1.18
N HIS A 172 14.85 -2.55 -0.33
CA HIS A 172 16.16 -3.01 -0.77
C HIS A 172 16.11 -4.44 -1.33
N ALA A 173 15.38 -5.35 -0.69
CA ALA A 173 15.20 -6.71 -1.20
C ALA A 173 14.47 -6.73 -2.55
N ILE A 174 13.39 -5.96 -2.70
CA ILE A 174 12.65 -5.85 -3.97
C ILE A 174 13.55 -5.27 -5.07
N GLN A 175 14.26 -4.18 -4.80
CA GLN A 175 15.20 -3.59 -5.77
C GLN A 175 16.31 -4.56 -6.17
N LYS A 176 16.82 -5.35 -5.22
CA LYS A 176 17.83 -6.38 -5.49
C LYS A 176 17.28 -7.51 -6.36
N SER A 177 16.02 -7.92 -6.15
CA SER A 177 15.35 -8.93 -6.98
C SER A 177 15.03 -8.44 -8.40
N PHE A 178 14.92 -7.13 -8.60
CA PHE A 178 14.57 -6.50 -9.88
C PHE A 178 15.60 -5.45 -10.31
N PRO A 179 16.87 -5.81 -10.52
CA PRO A 179 17.96 -4.84 -10.71
C PRO A 179 17.84 -4.01 -12.00
N ASN A 180 17.16 -4.55 -13.01
CA ASN A 180 16.98 -3.92 -14.33
C ASN A 180 15.53 -3.51 -14.61
N THR A 181 14.61 -3.71 -13.66
CA THR A 181 13.19 -3.44 -13.83
C THR A 181 12.77 -2.29 -12.91
N PRO A 182 12.19 -1.20 -13.42
CA PRO A 182 11.71 -0.09 -12.59
C PRO A 182 10.68 -0.54 -11.56
N VAL A 183 10.85 -0.09 -10.31
CA VAL A 183 9.91 -0.32 -9.20
C VAL A 183 9.25 0.99 -8.81
N TYR A 184 7.91 1.01 -8.80
CA TYR A 184 7.09 2.18 -8.45
C TYR A 184 6.34 1.92 -7.13
N PRO A 185 6.90 2.35 -5.99
CA PRO A 185 6.26 2.18 -4.69
C PRO A 185 5.23 3.28 -4.38
N THR A 186 4.19 2.93 -3.64
CA THR A 186 3.30 3.84 -2.92
C THR A 186 3.34 3.55 -1.42
N LEU A 187 2.83 4.48 -0.62
CA LEU A 187 2.64 4.27 0.81
C LEU A 187 1.26 3.66 1.05
N GLY A 188 1.21 2.63 1.87
CA GLY A 188 0.02 2.12 2.50
C GLY A 188 -0.24 2.84 3.82
N ASN A 189 -1.20 2.33 4.58
CA ASN A 189 -1.64 2.95 5.83
C ASN A 189 -0.83 2.45 7.04
N HIS A 190 -0.14 1.32 6.91
CA HIS A 190 0.72 0.73 7.94
C HIS A 190 2.11 1.39 8.07
N GLU A 191 2.64 2.04 7.03
CA GLU A 191 4.00 2.62 7.06
C GLU A 191 4.20 3.70 8.14
N ALA A 192 3.16 4.48 8.43
CA ALA A 192 3.25 5.57 9.39
C ALA A 192 3.18 5.05 10.83
N HIS A 193 4.01 5.63 11.70
CA HIS A 193 3.84 5.51 13.14
C HIS A 193 3.46 6.88 13.74
N PRO A 194 2.34 6.98 14.49
CA PRO A 194 1.32 5.94 14.71
C PRO A 194 0.54 5.56 13.44
N LEU A 195 -0.07 4.37 13.42
CA LEU A 195 -0.85 3.80 12.32
C LEU A 195 -1.82 4.82 11.69
N ASN A 196 -1.96 4.80 10.36
CA ASN A 196 -2.87 5.65 9.58
C ASN A 196 -2.58 7.16 9.66
N ARG A 197 -1.44 7.58 10.23
CA ARG A 197 -1.11 9.01 10.41
C ARG A 197 -0.09 9.52 9.39
N LEU A 198 -0.47 9.50 8.12
CA LEU A 198 0.26 10.20 7.07
C LEU A 198 0.02 11.71 7.21
N ARG A 199 1.06 12.45 7.63
CA ARG A 199 0.98 13.91 7.74
C ARG A 199 1.08 14.53 6.36
N ILE A 200 0.11 15.39 6.05
CA ILE A 200 0.25 16.34 4.95
C ILE A 200 1.35 17.32 5.36
N ALA A 201 2.52 17.22 4.72
CA ALA A 201 3.49 18.30 4.78
C ALA A 201 2.83 19.54 4.14
N GLU A 202 2.99 20.73 4.73
CA GLU A 202 2.59 21.97 4.07
C GLU A 202 3.19 21.96 2.66
N LEU A 203 2.32 21.87 1.66
CA LEU A 203 2.69 22.00 0.26
C LEU A 203 3.10 23.46 0.04
N SER A 204 4.36 23.77 0.35
CA SER A 204 5.01 24.97 -0.17
C SER A 204 4.88 24.89 -1.69
N ALA A 205 4.07 25.78 -2.26
CA ALA A 205 3.68 25.85 -3.66
C ALA A 205 4.87 26.23 -4.58
N ARG A 206 5.96 25.46 -4.53
CA ARG A 206 7.14 25.60 -5.39
C ARG A 206 7.35 24.37 -6.27
N ALA A 207 6.26 23.75 -6.73
CA ALA A 207 6.31 22.76 -7.80
C ALA A 207 5.58 23.34 -9.01
N GLY A 208 6.35 23.81 -9.99
CA GLY A 208 5.83 24.15 -11.31
C GLY A 208 5.24 22.91 -12.02
N PRO A 209 4.48 23.12 -13.11
CA PRO A 209 3.80 22.05 -13.82
C PRO A 209 4.78 20.96 -14.29
N GLY A 210 4.47 19.70 -14.01
CA GLY A 210 5.22 18.53 -14.50
C GLY A 210 6.15 17.84 -13.50
N ARG A 211 6.11 18.15 -12.20
CA ARG A 211 6.85 17.38 -11.17
C ARG A 211 5.91 16.45 -10.42
N LEU A 212 6.04 15.15 -10.68
CA LEU A 212 5.49 14.08 -9.85
C LEU A 212 5.97 14.31 -8.41
N PHE A 213 5.05 14.21 -7.44
CA PHE A 213 5.36 14.37 -6.03
C PHE A 213 6.28 13.24 -5.57
N TYR A 214 7.59 13.43 -5.68
CA TYR A 214 8.50 12.77 -4.77
C TYR A 214 8.26 13.40 -3.41
N LEU A 215 7.75 12.63 -2.46
CA LEU A 215 7.93 12.95 -1.06
C LEU A 215 9.43 13.17 -0.89
N LYS A 216 9.80 14.44 -0.68
CA LYS A 216 11.16 14.83 -0.33
C LYS A 216 11.38 14.44 1.13
N THR A 217 11.18 13.17 1.47
CA THR A 217 11.77 12.58 2.67
C THR A 217 13.26 12.59 2.42
N GLY A 218 13.98 13.33 3.25
CA GLY A 218 15.41 13.53 3.11
C GLY A 218 16.12 12.22 2.81
N LEU A 219 16.84 12.22 1.69
CA LEU A 219 18.12 11.52 1.62
C LEU A 219 18.87 11.87 2.91
N ALA A 220 18.89 10.93 3.85
CA ALA A 220 19.99 10.83 4.77
C ALA A 220 21.22 10.59 3.88
N ARG A 221 21.89 11.68 3.51
CA ARG A 221 23.29 11.64 3.10
C ARG A 221 24.04 11.11 4.31
N ILE A 222 24.43 9.84 4.28
CA ILE A 222 25.58 9.40 5.05
C ILE A 222 26.77 9.86 4.23
N SER A 223 27.32 11.00 4.61
CA SER A 223 28.64 11.45 4.17
C SER A 223 29.68 10.73 5.02
N ASN A 224 30.52 9.96 4.33
CA ASN A 224 31.71 9.19 4.73
C ASN A 224 31.52 8.13 5.82
#